data_AF-A0A7K4M475-F1
#
_entry.id   AF-A0A7K4M475-F1
#
_cell.length_a   1.000
_cell.length_b   1.000
_cell.length_c   1.000
_cell.angle_alpha   90.00
_cell.angle_beta   90.00
_cell.angle_gamma   90.00
#
_symmetry.space_group_name_H-M   'P 1'
#
loop_
_entity.id
_entity.type
_entity.pdbx_description
1 polymer ?
#
loop_
_entity_poly.entity_id
_entity_poly.type
_entity_poly.pdbx_seq_one_letter_code
_entity_poly.pdbx_strand_id
1 'polypeptide(L)'
;SMEAVRERPGGTRLFLRSIDVEGAGFEYAMFLNASERRVVCLFQPGPYLEGPPGVAHGGSIATIIDSTVGSCALFVAGRVMTAKLSIDYLA
;
A
#
# COMPACT_ATOMS: atom_id res chain seq x y z
N SER A 1 -4.85 -19.75 -7.95
CA SER A 1 -4.93 -19.20 -9.32
C SER A 1 -4.73 -17.70 -9.22
N MET A 2 -3.63 -17.17 -9.76
CA MET A 2 -3.46 -15.72 -9.90
C MET A 2 -4.47 -15.25 -10.94
N GLU A 3 -5.58 -14.65 -10.51
CA GLU A 3 -6.41 -13.88 -11.42
C GLU A 3 -5.59 -12.68 -11.89
N ALA A 4 -5.41 -12.56 -13.20
CA ALA A 4 -4.87 -11.36 -13.81
C ALA A 4 -5.70 -10.16 -13.34
N VAL A 5 -5.02 -9.12 -12.85
CA VAL A 5 -5.67 -7.86 -12.45
C VAL A 5 -6.30 -7.26 -13.69
N ARG A 6 -7.61 -7.50 -13.85
CA ARG A 6 -8.41 -6.97 -14.95
C ARG A 6 -8.41 -5.44 -14.84
N GLU A 7 -7.91 -4.75 -15.88
CA GLU A 7 -7.99 -3.30 -15.96
C GLU A 7 -9.45 -2.85 -15.79
N ARG A 8 -9.69 -1.91 -14.86
CA ARG A 8 -11.01 -1.32 -14.69
C ARG A 8 -11.27 -0.37 -15.85
N PRO A 9 -12.46 -0.38 -16.48
CA PRO A 9 -12.79 0.58 -17.52
C PRO A 9 -12.71 2.01 -16.96
N GLY A 10 -12.03 2.93 -17.66
CA GLY A 10 -12.11 4.37 -17.38
C GLY A 10 -10.85 5.09 -16.90
N GLY A 11 -9.64 4.55 -17.10
CA GLY A 11 -8.39 5.28 -16.78
C GLY A 11 -8.12 5.49 -15.28
N THR A 12 -8.92 4.85 -14.41
CA THR A 12 -8.72 4.88 -12.96
C THR A 12 -7.72 3.81 -12.55
N ARG A 13 -6.87 4.15 -11.58
CA ARG A 13 -5.80 3.25 -11.08
C ARG A 13 -5.85 3.20 -9.57
N LEU A 14 -5.41 2.06 -9.01
CA LEU A 14 -5.12 2.00 -7.59
C LEU A 14 -3.97 2.97 -7.30
N PHE A 15 -4.07 3.77 -6.25
CA PHE A 15 -3.07 4.79 -5.97
C PHE A 15 -1.64 4.23 -5.84
N LEU A 16 -1.48 3.10 -5.13
CA LEU A 16 -0.21 2.37 -5.03
C LEU A 16 0.33 1.80 -6.36
N ARG A 17 -0.49 1.76 -7.42
CA ARG A 17 -0.12 1.26 -8.76
C ARG A 17 -0.40 2.32 -9.84
N SER A 18 -0.33 3.60 -9.45
CA SER A 18 -0.57 4.73 -10.35
C SER A 18 0.66 5.12 -11.17
N ILE A 19 1.86 4.78 -10.67
CA ILE A 19 3.14 4.99 -11.33
C ILE A 19 3.52 3.69 -12.05
N ASP A 20 3.60 3.74 -13.38
CA ASP A 20 3.85 2.56 -14.23
C ASP A 20 5.34 2.26 -14.43
N VAL A 21 6.21 3.21 -14.08
CA VAL A 21 7.66 3.04 -14.20
C VAL A 21 8.13 2.16 -13.04
N GLU A 22 8.58 0.94 -13.36
CA GLU A 22 9.11 -0.02 -12.40
C GLU A 22 10.19 0.62 -11.51
N GLY A 23 10.07 0.42 -10.20
CA GLY A 23 11.02 0.94 -9.22
C GLY A 23 10.91 2.45 -8.96
N ALA A 24 10.09 3.20 -9.72
CA ALA A 24 9.94 4.64 -9.53
C ALA A 24 8.95 5.00 -8.41
N GLY A 25 7.92 4.18 -8.22
CA GLY A 25 6.81 4.41 -7.29
C GLY A 25 6.80 3.49 -6.08
N PHE A 26 5.64 2.87 -5.81
CA PHE A 26 5.47 1.93 -4.71
C PHE A 26 5.76 0.51 -5.17
N GLU A 27 6.95 -0.01 -4.88
CA GLU A 27 7.22 -1.43 -5.04
C GLU A 27 6.91 -2.16 -3.75
N TYR A 28 5.95 -3.09 -3.79
CA TYR A 28 5.52 -3.80 -2.59
C TYR A 28 4.92 -5.17 -2.89
N ALA A 29 4.98 -6.04 -1.87
CA ALA A 29 4.29 -7.32 -1.82
C ALA A 29 3.67 -7.53 -0.43
N MET A 30 2.41 -7.96 -0.38
CA MET A 30 1.69 -8.24 0.87
C MET A 30 1.48 -9.74 1.05
N PHE A 31 1.78 -10.23 2.25
CA PHE A 31 1.61 -11.62 2.65
C PHE A 31 0.61 -11.68 3.81
N LEU A 32 -0.45 -12.45 3.64
CA LEU A 32 -1.51 -12.58 4.62
C LEU A 32 -1.43 -13.94 5.32
N ASN A 33 -1.41 -13.91 6.64
CA ASN A 33 -1.71 -15.06 7.48
C ASN A 33 -3.14 -14.91 8.03
N ALA A 34 -4.08 -15.65 7.45
CA ALA A 34 -5.49 -15.60 7.81
C ALA A 34 -5.75 -16.11 9.24
N SER A 35 -5.06 -17.17 9.67
CA SER A 35 -5.22 -17.73 11.02
C SER A 35 -4.75 -16.77 12.11
N GLU A 36 -3.72 -15.97 11.84
CA GLU A 36 -3.16 -14.99 12.78
C GLU A 36 -3.76 -13.59 12.62
N ARG A 37 -4.64 -13.38 11.62
CA ARG A 37 -5.17 -12.05 11.25
C ARG A 37 -4.04 -11.02 11.08
N ARG A 38 -2.99 -11.43 10.37
CA ARG A 38 -1.74 -10.68 10.21
C ARG A 38 -1.43 -10.48 8.73
N VAL A 39 -1.11 -9.26 8.35
CA VAL A 39 -0.55 -8.94 7.04
C VAL A 39 0.85 -8.37 7.23
N VAL A 40 1.81 -8.86 6.45
CA VAL A 40 3.16 -8.31 6.34
C VAL A 40 3.30 -7.70 4.96
N CYS A 41 3.77 -6.45 4.90
CA CYS A 41 4.06 -5.76 3.65
C CYS A 41 5.59 -5.60 3.53
N LEU A 42 6.16 -6.15 2.46
CA LEU A 42 7.50 -5.78 2.02
C LEU A 42 7.35 -4.57 1.11
N PHE A 43 8.04 -3.49 1.42
CA PHE A 43 7.91 -2.21 0.71
C PHE A 43 9.28 -1.62 0.43
N GLN A 44 9.49 -1.23 -0.83
CA GLN A 44 10.65 -0.49 -1.30
C GLN A 44 10.16 0.81 -1.97
N PRO A 45 10.36 1.98 -1.34
CA PRO A 45 9.99 3.26 -1.95
C PRO A 45 10.92 3.61 -3.11
N GLY A 46 10.33 3.96 -4.25
CA GLY A 46 11.06 4.52 -5.39
C GLY A 46 11.33 6.03 -5.26
N PRO A 47 12.19 6.59 -6.12
CA PRO A 47 12.60 7.99 -6.08
C PRO A 47 11.45 9.00 -6.27
N TYR A 48 10.33 8.63 -6.89
CA TYR A 48 9.20 9.56 -7.04
C TYR A 48 8.38 9.73 -5.77
N LEU A 49 8.69 8.94 -4.73
CA LEU A 49 8.05 9.02 -3.42
C LEU A 49 8.86 9.86 -2.43
N GLU A 50 9.89 10.56 -2.88
CA GLU A 50 10.77 11.39 -2.04
C GLU A 50 10.01 12.58 -1.42
N GLY A 51 10.32 12.86 -0.15
CA GLY A 51 9.91 14.07 0.56
C GLY A 51 11.12 14.97 0.75
N PRO A 52 11.77 14.96 1.92
CA PRO A 52 13.12 15.52 2.08
C PRO A 52 14.14 14.78 1.20
N PRO A 53 15.26 15.43 0.82
CA PRO A 53 16.30 14.79 0.03
C PRO A 53 16.81 13.47 0.64
N GLY A 54 16.71 12.39 -0.11
CA GLY A 54 17.08 11.01 0.26
C GLY A 54 16.07 10.27 1.13
N VAL A 55 14.92 10.86 1.46
CA VAL A 55 13.96 10.30 2.43
C VAL A 55 12.58 10.17 1.80
N ALA A 56 11.94 9.01 2.00
CA ALA A 56 10.56 8.81 1.54
C ALA A 56 9.60 9.79 2.24
N HIS A 57 8.68 10.36 1.46
CA HIS A 57 7.69 11.30 1.95
C HIS A 57 6.80 10.65 3.03
N GLY A 58 6.53 11.37 4.12
CA GLY A 58 5.69 10.84 5.21
C GLY A 58 4.32 10.38 4.69
N GLY A 59 3.73 11.11 3.74
CA GLY A 59 2.48 10.71 3.08
C GLY A 59 2.56 9.41 2.28
N SER A 60 3.69 9.08 1.64
CA SER A 60 3.83 7.79 0.95
C SER A 60 4.00 6.64 1.94
N ILE A 61 4.68 6.88 3.05
CA ILE A 61 4.75 5.93 4.18
C ILE A 61 3.36 5.71 4.77
N ALA A 62 2.60 6.77 5.03
CA ALA A 62 1.21 6.66 5.48
C ALA A 62 0.34 5.88 4.50
N THR A 63 0.53 6.09 3.20
CA THR A 63 -0.22 5.42 2.13
C THR A 63 0.00 3.90 2.17
N ILE A 64 1.24 3.44 2.30
CA ILE A 64 1.53 2.00 2.35
C ILE A 64 1.05 1.37 3.67
N ILE A 65 1.12 2.10 4.79
CA ILE A 65 0.58 1.66 6.09
C ILE A 65 -0.95 1.53 6.00
N ASP A 66 -1.64 2.56 5.53
CA ASP A 66 -3.10 2.55 5.35
C ASP A 66 -3.53 1.38 4.47
N SER A 67 -2.87 1.19 3.34
CA SER A 67 -3.19 0.09 2.42
C SER A 67 -2.94 -1.29 3.03
N THR A 68 -1.89 -1.44 3.84
CA THR A 68 -1.54 -2.72 4.50
C THR A 68 -2.57 -3.05 5.58
N VAL A 69 -2.85 -2.11 6.49
CA VAL A 69 -3.82 -2.30 7.58
C VAL A 69 -5.24 -2.41 7.02
N GLY A 70 -5.58 -1.61 6.02
CA GLY A 70 -6.85 -1.67 5.29
C GLY A 70 -7.05 -3.01 4.58
N SER A 71 -6.00 -3.58 3.97
CA SER A 71 -6.06 -4.93 3.37
C SER A 71 -6.28 -6.01 4.43
N CYS A 72 -5.65 -5.89 5.60
CA CYS A 72 -5.89 -6.79 6.73
C CYS A 72 -7.35 -6.70 7.20
N ALA A 73 -7.86 -5.48 7.42
CA ALA A 73 -9.22 -5.24 7.84
C ALA A 73 -10.25 -5.73 6.79
N LEU A 74 -9.97 -5.51 5.50
CA LEU A 74 -10.80 -6.01 4.40
C LEU A 74 -10.93 -7.54 4.44
N PHE A 75 -9.81 -8.23 4.68
CA PHE A 75 -9.81 -9.69 4.73
C PHE A 75 -10.50 -10.25 5.98
N VAL A 76 -10.30 -9.62 7.14
CA VAL A 76 -10.81 -10.12 8.43
C VAL A 76 -12.27 -9.73 8.68
N ALA A 77 -12.70 -8.56 8.21
CA ALA A 77 -14.01 -7.97 8.52
C ALA A 77 -14.89 -7.70 7.29
N GLY A 78 -14.41 -7.98 6.07
CA GLY A 78 -15.13 -7.67 4.84
C GLY A 78 -15.00 -6.19 4.45
N ARG A 79 -15.94 -5.66 3.65
CA ARG A 79 -15.84 -4.29 3.12
C ARG A 79 -15.84 -3.24 4.23
N VAL A 80 -14.74 -2.50 4.34
CA VAL A 80 -14.51 -1.49 5.38
C VAL A 80 -13.86 -0.24 4.79
N MET A 81 -13.86 0.85 5.55
CA MET A 81 -13.15 2.10 5.26
C MET A 81 -12.33 2.53 6.48
N THR A 82 -11.20 3.19 6.25
CA THR A 82 -10.37 3.75 7.33
C THR A 82 -11.11 4.91 8.01
N ALA A 83 -11.48 4.73 9.28
CA ALA A 83 -12.10 5.78 10.08
C ALA A 83 -11.06 6.69 10.77
N LYS A 84 -9.94 6.11 11.20
CA LYS A 84 -8.82 6.81 11.83
C LYS A 84 -7.51 6.10 11.49
N LEU A 85 -6.51 6.87 11.12
CA LEU A 85 -5.12 6.43 10.99
C LEU A 85 -4.25 7.35 11.84
N SER A 86 -3.45 6.76 12.74
CA SER A 86 -2.53 7.48 13.61
C SER A 86 -1.15 6.87 13.42
N ILE A 87 -0.16 7.70 13.09
CA ILE A 87 1.20 7.26 12.77
C ILE A 87 2.17 8.16 13.52
N ASP A 88 3.06 7.53 14.28
CA ASP A 88 4.21 8.18 14.89
C ASP A 88 5.45 7.86 14.05
N TYR A 89 6.05 8.87 13.43
CA TYR A 89 7.29 8.72 12.66
C TYR A 89 8.48 8.81 13.61
N LEU A 90 9.24 7.72 13.73
CA LEU A 90 10.30 7.59 14.73
C LEU A 90 11.71 7.78 14.15
N ALA A 91 11.87 7.65 12.83
CA ALA A 91 13.13 7.79 12.10
C ALA A 91 12.86 8.26 10.67
#